data_AF-A0A291BAM9-F1
#
_entry.id   AF-A0A291BAM9-F1
#
_cell.length_a   1.000
_cell.length_b   1.000
_cell.length_c   1.000
_cell.angle_alpha   90.00
_cell.angle_beta   90.00
_cell.angle_gamma   90.00
#
_symmetry.space_group_name_H-M   'P 1'
#
loop_
_entity.id
_entity.type
_entity.pdbx_description
1 polymer ?
#
loop_
_entity_poly.entity_id
_entity_poly.type
_entity_poly.pdbx_seq_one_letter_code
_entity_poly.pdbx_strand_id
1 'polypeptide(L)'
;MCKLHIKVLSAGVIPSGLQKSFMTAKTLRDDYRSLSSMTGIEQQQAELCLNYLQTFGMRHLPGMSDGIHWLTHYQKRILLAFCDFIDDPLRCHRGLLAPLHQCKSIMKTLQTKQRVHLIKVVTVLISSMNIESWTIRKYSNKYEIALHDNNGLQLFKGITHTELQEKYKTLWGQDVKACRVPRDRVVLPIE
;
A
#
# COMPACT_ATOMS: atom_id res chain seq x y z
N MET A 1 2.31 1.37 -10.01
CA MET A 1 1.04 1.33 -9.24
C MET A 1 1.19 1.60 -7.74
N CYS A 2 1.87 0.77 -6.93
CA CYS A 2 1.98 0.98 -5.47
C CYS A 2 2.52 2.37 -5.07
N LYS A 3 3.59 2.84 -5.73
CA LYS A 3 4.16 4.19 -5.54
C LYS A 3 3.13 5.30 -5.73
N LEU A 4 2.29 5.19 -6.77
CA LEU A 4 1.23 6.16 -7.04
C LEU A 4 0.15 6.11 -5.95
N HIS A 5 -0.28 4.90 -5.57
CA HIS A 5 -1.30 4.72 -4.54
C HIS A 5 -0.87 5.30 -3.18
N ILE A 6 0.37 5.07 -2.75
CA ILE A 6 0.91 5.67 -1.51
C ILE A 6 0.91 7.21 -1.57
N LYS A 7 1.26 7.79 -2.73
CA LYS A 7 1.20 9.25 -2.90
C LYS A 7 -0.24 9.76 -2.76
N VAL A 8 -1.21 9.04 -3.31
CA VAL A 8 -2.64 9.38 -3.21
C VAL A 8 -3.17 9.22 -1.79
N LEU A 9 -2.84 8.11 -1.10
CA LEU A 9 -3.19 7.88 0.30
C LEU A 9 -2.65 8.97 1.24
N SER A 10 -1.46 9.50 0.95
CA SER A 10 -0.85 10.56 1.74
C SER A 10 -1.40 11.94 1.38
N ALA A 11 -1.58 12.26 0.09
CA ALA A 11 -1.98 13.60 -0.33
C ALA A 11 -3.50 13.83 -0.29
N GLY A 12 -4.31 12.77 -0.29
CA GLY A 12 -5.76 12.87 -0.48
C GLY A 12 -6.16 13.19 -1.93
N VAL A 13 -5.19 13.41 -2.83
CA VAL A 13 -5.41 13.78 -4.24
C VAL A 13 -4.38 13.13 -5.16
N ILE A 14 -4.68 13.12 -6.45
CA ILE A 14 -3.70 12.74 -7.50
C ILE A 14 -2.54 13.74 -7.48
N PRO A 15 -1.28 13.28 -7.52
CA PRO A 15 -0.12 14.17 -7.58
C PRO A 15 -0.20 15.17 -8.74
N SER A 16 0.16 16.43 -8.48
CA SER A 16 0.08 17.54 -9.45
C SER A 16 0.72 17.21 -10.79
N GLY A 17 1.90 16.58 -10.80
CA GLY A 17 2.60 16.17 -12.02
C GLY A 17 1.89 15.11 -12.88
N LEU A 18 0.80 14.51 -12.39
CA LEU A 18 -0.03 13.55 -13.14
C LEU A 18 -1.44 14.07 -13.41
N GLN A 19 -1.80 15.29 -12.97
CA GLN A 19 -3.17 15.80 -13.11
C GLN A 19 -3.61 15.92 -14.57
N LYS A 20 -2.75 16.44 -15.46
CA LYS A 20 -3.05 16.55 -16.90
C LYS A 20 -3.34 15.17 -17.50
N SER A 21 -2.42 14.22 -17.32
CA SER A 21 -2.54 12.84 -17.81
C SER A 21 -3.74 12.11 -17.20
N PHE A 22 -4.11 12.44 -15.95
CA PHE A 22 -5.29 11.91 -15.28
C PHE A 22 -6.59 12.48 -15.85
N MET A 23 -6.66 13.78 -16.14
CA MET A 23 -7.80 14.39 -16.81
C MET A 23 -7.99 13.81 -18.21
N THR A 24 -6.89 13.63 -18.96
CA THR A 24 -6.92 12.96 -20.26
C THR A 24 -7.38 11.51 -20.14
N ALA A 25 -6.84 10.73 -19.21
CA ALA A 25 -7.28 9.37 -18.92
C ALA A 25 -8.78 9.30 -18.59
N LYS A 26 -9.28 10.26 -17.79
CA LYS A 26 -10.71 10.35 -17.46
C LYS A 26 -11.55 10.62 -18.71
N THR A 27 -11.16 11.59 -19.54
CA THR A 27 -11.88 11.87 -20.80
C THR A 27 -11.83 10.69 -21.77
N LEU A 28 -10.73 9.94 -21.83
CA LEU A 28 -10.59 8.75 -22.69
C LEU A 28 -11.42 7.55 -22.21
N ARG A 29 -11.68 7.49 -20.90
CA ARG A 29 -12.60 6.49 -20.33
C ARG A 29 -14.05 6.79 -20.71
N ASP A 30 -14.39 8.08 -20.74
CA ASP A 30 -15.76 8.55 -21.00
C ASP A 30 -16.04 8.67 -22.52
N ASP A 31 -15.02 8.95 -23.33
CA ASP A 31 -15.06 9.00 -24.81
C ASP A 31 -13.97 8.12 -25.43
N TYR A 32 -14.35 7.19 -26.31
CA TYR A 32 -13.52 6.19 -27.00
C TYR A 32 -12.44 6.76 -27.96
N ARG A 33 -11.94 7.98 -27.76
CA ARG A 33 -10.84 8.53 -28.58
C ARG A 33 -9.53 7.79 -28.26
N SER A 34 -8.71 7.62 -29.29
CA SER A 34 -7.52 6.78 -29.25
C SER A 34 -6.34 7.51 -28.60
N LEU A 35 -5.63 6.82 -27.69
CA LEU A 35 -4.36 7.25 -27.07
C LEU A 35 -3.24 7.54 -28.09
N SER A 36 -3.44 7.17 -29.36
CA SER A 36 -2.46 7.19 -30.45
C SER A 36 -1.91 8.56 -30.83
N SER A 37 -2.55 9.66 -30.40
CA SER A 37 -2.09 11.03 -30.69
C SER A 37 -1.15 11.61 -29.63
N MET A 38 -0.92 10.88 -28.54
CA MET A 38 -0.08 11.34 -27.42
C MET A 38 1.38 10.95 -27.60
N THR A 39 2.28 11.70 -26.96
CA THR A 39 3.68 11.27 -26.86
C THR A 39 3.79 9.98 -26.03
N GLY A 40 4.82 9.16 -26.28
CA GLY A 40 4.96 7.86 -25.57
C GLY A 40 4.99 7.99 -24.04
N ILE A 41 5.55 9.09 -23.50
CA ILE A 41 5.55 9.37 -22.05
C ILE A 41 4.14 9.70 -21.56
N GLU A 42 3.42 10.55 -22.28
CA GLU A 42 2.05 10.93 -21.91
C GLU A 42 1.10 9.73 -21.99
N GLN A 43 1.28 8.86 -22.98
CA GLN A 43 0.54 7.61 -23.10
C GLN A 43 0.79 6.70 -21.89
N GLN A 44 2.05 6.46 -21.51
CA GLN A 44 2.38 5.64 -20.34
C GLN A 44 1.78 6.21 -19.04
N GLN A 45 1.80 7.52 -18.88
CA GLN A 45 1.19 8.18 -17.72
C GLN A 45 -0.33 8.07 -17.73
N ALA A 46 -0.97 8.25 -18.89
CA ALA A 46 -2.41 8.10 -19.04
C ALA A 46 -2.86 6.65 -18.77
N GLU A 47 -2.14 5.65 -19.29
CA GLU A 47 -2.37 4.23 -19.01
C GLU A 47 -2.21 3.90 -17.52
N LEU A 48 -1.18 4.45 -16.87
CA LEU A 48 -1.00 4.29 -15.42
C LEU A 48 -2.20 4.88 -14.65
N CYS A 49 -2.67 6.07 -15.04
CA CYS A 49 -3.83 6.72 -14.43
C CYS A 49 -5.13 5.95 -14.68
N LEU A 50 -5.34 5.43 -15.89
CA LEU A 50 -6.48 4.59 -16.25
C LEU A 50 -6.51 3.31 -15.40
N ASN A 51 -5.39 2.59 -15.34
CA ASN A 51 -5.26 1.38 -14.52
C ASN A 51 -5.52 1.67 -13.04
N TYR A 52 -5.05 2.82 -12.56
CA TYR A 52 -5.31 3.28 -11.19
C TYR A 52 -6.80 3.50 -10.93
N LEU A 53 -7.47 4.22 -11.83
CA LEU A 53 -8.90 4.50 -11.75
C LEU A 53 -9.77 3.24 -11.83
N GLN A 54 -9.37 2.27 -12.66
CA GLN A 54 -10.06 0.98 -12.73
C GLN A 54 -9.89 0.17 -11.45
N THR A 55 -8.69 0.21 -10.84
CA THR A 55 -8.38 -0.58 -9.64
C THR A 55 -9.00 0.01 -8.37
N PHE A 56 -8.92 1.33 -8.18
CA PHE A 56 -9.29 1.99 -6.93
C PHE A 56 -10.54 2.88 -7.03
N GLY A 57 -11.06 3.10 -8.26
CA GLY A 57 -12.21 3.95 -8.50
C GLY A 57 -11.91 5.46 -8.48
N MET A 58 -12.92 6.23 -8.91
CA MET A 58 -12.99 7.70 -8.76
C MET A 58 -13.62 8.11 -7.43
N ARG A 59 -14.49 7.26 -6.89
CA ARG A 59 -15.20 7.51 -5.64
C ARG A 59 -14.29 7.16 -4.49
N HIS A 60 -13.76 8.20 -3.86
CA HIS A 60 -13.58 8.29 -2.42
C HIS A 60 -13.18 6.98 -1.73
N LEU A 61 -11.90 6.84 -1.42
CA LEU A 61 -11.54 6.27 -0.12
C LEU A 61 -12.39 7.03 0.91
N PRO A 62 -13.29 6.37 1.66
CA PRO A 62 -14.13 7.05 2.64
C PRO A 62 -13.23 7.85 3.60
N GLY A 63 -13.40 9.18 3.64
CA GLY A 63 -12.53 10.10 4.42
C GLY A 63 -11.73 11.13 3.59
N MET A 64 -11.71 11.03 2.26
CA MET A 64 -10.99 12.00 1.40
C MET A 64 -11.68 13.38 1.26
N SER A 65 -12.95 13.54 1.66
CA SER A 65 -13.66 14.82 1.58
C SER A 65 -13.20 15.84 2.63
N ASP A 66 -12.52 15.38 3.68
CA ASP A 66 -12.25 16.20 4.88
C ASP A 66 -10.74 16.42 5.11
N GLY A 67 -9.88 16.15 4.11
CA GLY A 67 -8.43 16.26 4.28
C GLY A 67 -7.82 15.20 5.21
N ILE A 68 -8.50 14.07 5.43
CA ILE A 68 -7.97 12.99 6.27
C ILE A 68 -6.87 12.26 5.51
N HIS A 69 -5.63 12.58 5.87
CA HIS A 69 -4.43 11.92 5.40
C HIS A 69 -4.29 10.54 6.05
N TRP A 70 -4.39 9.46 5.26
CA TRP A 70 -4.19 8.09 5.76
C TRP A 70 -2.75 7.82 6.17
N LEU A 71 -1.82 8.58 5.59
CA LEU A 71 -0.39 8.47 5.81
C LEU A 71 0.18 9.85 6.09
N THR A 72 0.88 9.97 7.21
CA THR A 72 1.71 11.12 7.50
C THR A 72 2.87 11.24 6.53
N HIS A 73 3.49 12.42 6.50
CA HIS A 73 4.67 12.66 5.66
C HIS A 73 5.79 11.65 5.93
N TYR A 74 5.99 11.28 7.20
CA TYR A 74 7.01 10.31 7.59
C TYR A 74 6.69 8.89 7.08
N GLN A 75 5.47 8.40 7.32
CA GLN A 75 5.01 7.09 6.83
C GLN A 75 5.08 7.01 5.29
N LYS A 76 4.68 8.07 4.59
CA LYS A 76 4.83 8.18 3.13
C LYS A 76 6.28 7.99 2.69
N ARG A 77 7.24 8.68 3.33
CA ARG A 77 8.66 8.59 2.96
C ARG A 77 9.19 7.17 3.09
N ILE A 78 8.90 6.48 4.20
CA ILE A 78 9.28 5.07 4.39
C ILE A 78 8.67 4.21 3.28
N LEU A 79 7.37 4.33 3.06
CA LEU A 79 6.66 3.45 2.14
C LEU A 79 7.07 3.66 0.68
N LEU A 80 7.33 4.89 0.27
CA LEU A 80 7.84 5.18 -1.07
C LEU A 80 9.23 4.59 -1.28
N ALA A 81 10.11 4.74 -0.29
CA ALA A 81 11.43 4.15 -0.40
C ALA A 81 11.34 2.62 -0.36
N PHE A 82 10.45 2.03 0.44
CA PHE A 82 10.21 0.58 0.44
C PHE A 82 9.65 0.07 -0.89
N CYS A 83 8.96 0.91 -1.67
CA CYS A 83 8.48 0.52 -2.99
C CYS A 83 9.60 0.25 -4.00
N ASP A 84 10.81 0.76 -3.79
CA ASP A 84 11.95 0.45 -4.65
C ASP A 84 12.35 -1.04 -4.57
N PHE A 85 11.95 -1.72 -3.50
CA PHE A 85 12.10 -3.18 -3.36
C PHE A 85 11.30 -3.98 -4.40
N ILE A 86 10.24 -3.42 -5.01
CA ILE A 86 9.53 -4.12 -6.11
C ILE A 86 10.46 -4.33 -7.29
N ASP A 87 11.16 -3.25 -7.65
CA ASP A 87 11.88 -3.12 -8.91
C ASP A 87 13.32 -3.63 -8.75
N ASP A 88 14.00 -3.25 -7.66
CA ASP A 88 15.39 -3.62 -7.38
C ASP A 88 15.58 -4.10 -5.93
N PRO A 89 15.15 -5.34 -5.61
CA PRO A 89 15.21 -5.86 -4.25
C PRO A 89 16.63 -6.07 -3.70
N LEU A 90 17.65 -6.11 -4.57
CA LEU A 90 19.04 -6.36 -4.17
C LEU A 90 19.82 -5.08 -3.89
N ARG A 91 19.50 -3.98 -4.58
CA ARG A 91 20.23 -2.70 -4.42
C ARG A 91 19.44 -1.63 -3.69
N CYS A 92 18.11 -1.77 -3.58
CA CYS A 92 17.31 -0.81 -2.82
C CYS A 92 17.82 -0.69 -1.38
N HIS A 93 17.80 0.53 -0.85
CA HIS A 93 18.29 0.83 0.50
C HIS A 93 19.71 0.33 0.77
N ARG A 94 20.63 0.46 -0.19
CA ARG A 94 22.02 -0.01 -0.07
C ARG A 94 22.11 -1.53 0.20
N GLY A 95 21.14 -2.29 -0.29
CA GLY A 95 21.08 -3.75 -0.12
C GLY A 95 20.58 -4.22 1.25
N LEU A 96 20.14 -3.32 2.13
CA LEU A 96 19.62 -3.69 3.45
C LEU A 96 18.37 -4.59 3.37
N LEU A 97 17.63 -4.54 2.26
CA LEU A 97 16.45 -5.37 2.04
C LEU A 97 16.73 -6.66 1.25
N ALA A 98 17.97 -6.90 0.82
CA ALA A 98 18.33 -8.11 0.09
C ALA A 98 17.97 -9.42 0.85
N PRO A 99 18.13 -9.51 2.19
CA PRO A 99 17.70 -10.71 2.92
C PRO A 99 16.20 -10.98 2.81
N LEU A 100 15.38 -9.94 2.72
CA LEU A 100 13.93 -10.08 2.57
C LEU A 100 13.56 -10.70 1.22
N HIS A 101 14.37 -10.44 0.19
CA HIS A 101 14.20 -11.05 -1.12
C HIS A 101 14.39 -12.58 -1.10
N GLN A 102 15.19 -13.10 -0.16
CA GLN A 102 15.51 -14.53 -0.01
C GLN A 102 14.84 -15.16 1.23
N CYS A 103 13.85 -14.47 1.82
CA CYS A 103 13.27 -14.79 3.13
C CYS A 103 12.74 -16.24 3.28
N LYS A 104 12.32 -16.91 2.21
CA LYS A 104 11.82 -18.31 2.28
C LYS A 104 12.90 -19.37 2.07
N SER A 105 13.98 -19.04 1.36
CA SER A 105 15.07 -19.93 1.00
C SER A 105 16.11 -19.13 0.25
N ILE A 106 17.38 -19.40 0.50
CA ILE A 106 18.52 -18.86 -0.27
C ILE A 106 18.33 -19.15 -1.77
N MET A 107 17.66 -20.26 -2.12
CA MET A 107 17.43 -20.69 -3.50
C MET A 107 16.17 -20.13 -4.16
N LYS A 108 15.18 -19.62 -3.39
CA LYS A 108 13.91 -19.14 -3.94
C LYS A 108 13.66 -17.69 -3.57
N THR A 109 13.91 -16.82 -4.54
CA THR A 109 13.67 -15.38 -4.44
C THR A 109 12.18 -15.03 -4.50
N LEU A 110 11.78 -13.96 -3.82
CA LEU A 110 10.42 -13.43 -3.91
C LEU A 110 10.10 -12.98 -5.33
N GLN A 111 9.03 -13.52 -5.90
CA GLN A 111 8.47 -13.08 -7.18
C GLN A 111 7.88 -11.67 -7.10
N THR A 112 7.78 -10.95 -8.22
CA THR A 112 7.24 -9.58 -8.26
C THR A 112 5.86 -9.46 -7.59
N LYS A 113 4.95 -10.41 -7.82
CA LYS A 113 3.63 -10.43 -7.16
C LYS A 113 3.73 -10.52 -5.64
N GLN A 114 4.69 -11.29 -5.12
CA GLN A 114 4.96 -11.42 -3.68
C GLN A 114 5.56 -10.14 -3.11
N ARG A 115 6.49 -9.51 -3.84
CA ARG A 115 7.07 -8.21 -3.43
C ARG A 115 6.00 -7.10 -3.38
N VAL A 116 5.11 -7.06 -4.37
CA VAL A 116 3.94 -6.16 -4.37
C VAL A 116 3.05 -6.44 -3.16
N HIS A 117 2.71 -7.70 -2.89
CA HIS A 117 1.87 -8.06 -1.74
C HIS A 117 2.52 -7.65 -0.40
N LEU A 118 3.83 -7.85 -0.27
CA LEU A 118 4.59 -7.44 0.90
C LEU A 118 4.48 -5.93 1.16
N ILE A 119 4.59 -5.10 0.13
CA ILE A 119 4.39 -3.65 0.26
C ILE A 119 2.97 -3.30 0.68
N LYS A 120 1.96 -4.01 0.16
CA LYS A 120 0.58 -3.79 0.58
C LYS A 120 0.39 -4.07 2.07
N VAL A 121 0.96 -5.18 2.57
CA VAL A 121 0.94 -5.54 3.99
C VAL A 121 1.71 -4.53 4.84
N VAL A 122 2.93 -4.17 4.44
CA VAL A 122 3.76 -3.19 5.16
C VAL A 122 3.09 -1.82 5.21
N THR A 123 2.37 -1.43 4.15
CA THR A 123 1.59 -0.19 4.13
C THR A 123 0.52 -0.19 5.23
N VAL A 124 -0.18 -1.30 5.44
CA VAL A 124 -1.16 -1.44 6.53
C VAL A 124 -0.48 -1.32 7.89
N LEU A 125 0.62 -2.03 8.10
CA LEU A 125 1.36 -2.00 9.37
C LEU A 125 1.88 -0.59 9.70
N ILE A 126 2.53 0.06 8.74
CA ILE A 126 3.08 1.42 8.90
C ILE A 126 1.98 2.45 9.08
N SER A 127 0.85 2.32 8.37
CA SER A 127 -0.31 3.21 8.56
C SER A 127 -0.97 3.06 9.94
N SER A 128 -0.69 1.97 10.64
CA SER A 128 -1.17 1.68 11.99
C SER A 128 -0.12 1.92 13.07
N MET A 129 1.07 2.37 12.67
CA MET A 129 2.17 2.68 13.57
C MET A 129 1.99 4.09 14.14
N ASN A 130 2.12 4.22 15.46
CA ASN A 130 2.27 5.52 16.10
C ASN A 130 3.68 6.07 15.82
N ILE A 131 3.75 7.32 15.38
CA ILE A 131 4.99 7.99 14.96
C ILE A 131 5.87 8.35 16.16
N GLU A 132 5.27 8.62 17.32
CA GLU A 132 5.99 9.05 18.52
C GLU A 132 6.61 7.85 19.26
N SER A 133 5.86 6.75 19.38
CA SER A 133 6.30 5.57 20.12
C SER A 133 6.94 4.49 19.26
N TRP A 134 6.91 4.61 17.93
CA TRP A 134 7.38 3.59 16.98
C TRP A 134 6.72 2.22 17.14
N THR A 135 5.62 2.15 17.90
CA THR A 135 4.89 0.92 18.16
C THR A 135 3.68 0.82 17.23
N ILE A 136 3.45 -0.39 16.73
CA ILE A 136 2.22 -0.74 16.01
C ILE A 136 1.16 -1.06 17.05
N ARG A 137 0.55 -0.01 17.61
CA ARG A 137 -0.51 -0.10 18.61
C ARG A 137 -1.45 1.09 18.47
N LYS A 138 -2.68 0.93 18.94
CA LYS A 138 -3.67 2.02 18.96
C LYS A 138 -3.95 2.46 20.40
N TYR A 139 -4.24 3.74 20.57
CA TYR A 139 -4.96 4.23 21.75
C TYR A 139 -6.43 3.82 21.65
N SER A 140 -7.16 3.86 22.76
CA SER A 140 -8.60 3.66 22.69
C SER A 140 -9.24 4.83 21.93
N ASN A 141 -10.32 4.55 21.21
CA ASN A 141 -11.10 5.55 20.51
C ASN A 141 -12.32 5.96 21.37
N LYS A 142 -13.12 6.91 20.87
CA LYS A 142 -14.36 7.38 21.53
C LYS A 142 -15.44 6.30 21.77
N TYR A 143 -15.27 5.12 21.20
CA TYR A 143 -16.21 3.99 21.31
C TYR A 143 -15.65 2.86 22.18
N GLU A 144 -14.40 2.96 22.62
CA GLU A 144 -13.72 1.95 23.41
C GLU A 144 -13.21 2.54 24.72
N ILE A 145 -13.38 1.80 25.82
CA ILE A 145 -12.87 2.22 27.13
C ILE A 145 -11.34 2.31 27.07
N ALA A 146 -10.82 3.45 27.53
CA ALA A 146 -9.40 3.70 27.73
C ALA A 146 -8.91 2.91 28.95
N LEU A 147 -7.96 1.99 28.73
CA LEU A 147 -7.25 1.35 29.81
C LEU A 147 -6.13 2.29 30.24
N HIS A 148 -5.98 2.53 31.53
CA HIS A 148 -4.91 3.34 32.08
C HIS A 148 -4.03 2.49 32.99
N ASP A 149 -2.75 2.83 33.10
CA ASP A 149 -1.86 2.27 34.10
C ASP A 149 -2.11 2.91 35.48
N ASN A 150 -1.37 2.45 36.48
CA ASN A 150 -1.46 2.95 37.86
C ASN A 150 -1.07 4.43 38.00
N ASN A 151 -0.44 5.01 36.97
CA ASN A 151 -0.01 6.41 36.92
C ASN A 151 -0.98 7.29 36.11
N GLY A 152 -2.12 6.73 35.66
CA GLY A 152 -3.11 7.45 34.87
C GLY A 152 -2.73 7.64 33.40
N LEU A 153 -1.71 6.95 32.89
CA LEU A 153 -1.31 6.99 31.48
C LEU A 153 -2.09 5.94 30.69
N GLN A 154 -2.59 6.33 29.52
CA GLN A 154 -3.35 5.44 28.66
C GLN A 154 -2.47 4.31 28.11
N LEU A 155 -2.88 3.07 28.37
CA LEU A 155 -2.24 1.86 27.87
C LEU A 155 -2.54 1.68 26.38
N PHE A 156 -1.51 1.27 25.65
CA PHE A 156 -1.61 0.88 24.26
C PHE A 156 -2.35 -0.44 24.09
N LYS A 157 -3.31 -0.49 23.15
CA LYS A 157 -3.96 -1.74 22.73
C LYS A 157 -3.25 -2.33 21.51
N GLY A 158 -3.09 -3.65 21.52
CA GLY A 158 -2.63 -4.39 20.35
C GLY A 158 -3.65 -4.27 19.20
N ILE A 159 -3.16 -4.36 17.97
CA ILE A 159 -4.01 -4.37 16.78
C ILE A 159 -4.31 -5.82 16.43
N THR A 160 -5.59 -6.14 16.35
CA THR A 160 -6.05 -7.49 16.02
C THR A 160 -5.84 -7.79 14.54
N HIS A 161 -5.78 -9.09 14.22
CA HIS A 161 -5.66 -9.52 12.83
C HIS A 161 -6.86 -9.09 11.97
N THR A 162 -8.07 -9.07 12.55
CA THR A 162 -9.29 -8.61 11.85
C THR A 162 -9.18 -7.15 11.45
N GLU A 163 -8.72 -6.28 12.36
CA GLU A 163 -8.53 -4.86 12.07
C GLU A 163 -7.48 -4.63 10.97
N LEU A 164 -6.39 -5.41 10.96
CA LEU A 164 -5.41 -5.35 9.89
C LEU A 164 -6.01 -5.81 8.54
N GLN A 165 -6.88 -6.81 8.53
CA GLN A 165 -7.55 -7.27 7.32
C GLN A 165 -8.54 -6.23 6.78
N GLU A 166 -9.34 -5.63 7.65
CA GLU A 166 -10.27 -4.56 7.29
C GLU A 166 -9.50 -3.36 6.74
N LYS A 167 -8.44 -2.93 7.42
CA LYS A 167 -7.61 -1.81 6.96
C LYS A 167 -6.91 -2.13 5.65
N TYR A 168 -6.45 -3.36 5.44
CA TYR A 168 -5.93 -3.80 4.14
C TYR A 168 -6.98 -3.68 3.04
N LYS A 169 -8.21 -4.12 3.30
CA LYS A 169 -9.31 -4.03 2.34
C LYS A 169 -9.68 -2.57 2.04
N THR A 170 -9.73 -1.72 3.06
CA THR A 170 -10.00 -0.28 2.90
C THR A 170 -8.92 0.41 2.08
N LEU A 171 -7.64 0.15 2.39
CA LEU A 171 -6.55 0.80 1.65
C LEU A 171 -6.43 0.26 0.23
N TRP A 172 -6.50 -1.06 0.04
CA TRP A 172 -6.13 -1.67 -1.25
C TRP A 172 -7.30 -2.15 -2.11
N GLY A 173 -8.54 -2.09 -1.61
CA GLY A 173 -9.75 -2.52 -2.35
C GLY A 173 -9.85 -4.03 -2.57
N GLN A 174 -9.07 -4.84 -1.85
CA GLN A 174 -9.00 -6.30 -2.03
C GLN A 174 -8.77 -7.01 -0.70
N ASP A 175 -9.19 -8.27 -0.59
CA ASP A 175 -8.95 -9.07 0.61
C ASP A 175 -7.49 -9.54 0.72
N VAL A 176 -6.94 -9.60 1.94
CA VAL A 176 -5.60 -10.16 2.20
C VAL A 176 -5.50 -11.60 1.67
N LYS A 177 -6.58 -12.38 1.82
CA LYS A 177 -6.67 -13.79 1.42
C LYS A 177 -6.75 -14.01 -0.09
N ALA A 178 -7.10 -12.98 -0.88
CA ALA A 178 -7.15 -13.09 -2.34
C ALA A 178 -5.76 -13.30 -2.97
N CYS A 179 -4.68 -13.09 -2.21
CA CYS A 179 -3.31 -13.41 -2.59
C CYS A 179 -2.87 -14.84 -2.21
N ARG A 180 -3.76 -15.83 -2.18
CA ARG A 180 -3.37 -17.24 -2.11
C ARG A 180 -2.70 -17.65 -3.43
N VAL A 181 -1.37 -17.61 -3.45
CA VAL A 181 -0.58 -18.39 -4.42
C VAL A 181 -0.94 -19.86 -4.21
N PRO A 182 -1.17 -20.67 -5.26
CA PRO A 182 -1.41 -22.10 -5.09
C PRO A 182 -0.31 -22.69 -4.21
N ARG A 183 -0.70 -23.35 -3.13
CA ARG A 183 0.22 -24.21 -2.39
C ARG A 183 0.46 -25.39 -3.31
N ASP A 184 1.54 -25.34 -4.08
CA ASP A 184 2.11 -26.57 -4.62
C ASP A 184 2.31 -27.49 -3.42
N ARG A 185 1.60 -28.62 -3.45
CA ARG A 185 1.67 -29.66 -2.43
C ARG A 185 3.12 -30.14 -2.40
N VAL A 186 3.90 -29.64 -1.46
CA VAL A 186 5.13 -30.31 -1.05
C VAL A 186 4.67 -31.55 -0.30
N VAL A 187 4.47 -32.64 -1.04
CA VAL A 187 4.45 -33.98 -0.46
C VAL A 187 5.88 -34.20 0.01
N LEU A 188 6.10 -34.11 1.32
CA LEU A 188 7.34 -34.58 1.93
C LEU A 188 7.39 -36.11 1.72
N PRO A 189 8.50 -36.67 1.20
CA PRO A 189 8.71 -38.11 1.28
C PRO A 189 8.82 -38.46 2.77
N ILE A 190 8.00 -39.42 3.19
CA ILE A 190 8.19 -40.11 4.45
C ILE A 190 9.34 -41.10 4.19
N GLU A 191 10.49 -40.88 4.83
CA GLU A 191 11.46 -41.92 5.13
C GLU A 191 11.23 -42.42 6.55
#